data_AF-A0A317Y6Q3-F1
#
_entry.id   AF-A0A317Y6Q3-F1
#
_cell.length_a   1.000
_cell.length_b   1.000
_cell.length_c   1.000
_cell.angle_alpha   90.00
_cell.angle_beta   90.00
_cell.angle_gamma   90.00
#
_symmetry.space_group_name_H-M   'P 1'
#
loop_
_entity.id
_entity.type
_entity.pdbx_description
1 polymer ?
#
loop_
_entity_poly.entity_id
_entity_poly.type
_entity_poly.pdbx_seq_one_letter_code
_entity_poly.pdbx_strand_id
1 'polypeptide(L)'
;MGAPVHGALALFLLLLVGAGAAPQEPTLPATGAAAVGVNSNSVLVALLDSHYTELAELVEKALLLQTLEDAVGKHNVTIFAPRNEALERDLDPEFKRFLLEPRNLRSLQALLLYHVLPSRLPSDSWPAASHPTLSGEEVELAPAAGDGAGMRVGHAAVTRPDAVLRPDGVIHGIERLLVPRSVQEDFNRRRSLAAISAVLPTGAPEVDPRTHRLKKPAPPVAPGAPPVLPVWDAMAPGPSIAPAPAPGPGSGKHHFDGHSQVKDFIQTLLLYGGYNELADILVNLTSLATEMGRLVSEGYVLTVLAPNDEAMARLTTDQLSEPGSPENILYYHMIPEYQTEESMYNAVRRFGKVRYDTLRLPHKVVAREADGSVKFGQGEGSAYLFDPDIYTDGRISVQGIDAVLFAPDDTKATQTADPNRKPPAIVTHKKKIKLRRGQCRKLLEATCQMAGLFGQRSRFASCQ
;
A
#
# COMPACT_ATOMS: atom_id res chain seq x y z
N MET A 1 0.19 -19.40 102.67
CA MET A 1 -0.56 -18.23 102.17
C MET A 1 0.25 -16.99 102.53
N GLY A 2 0.52 -16.13 101.56
CA GLY A 2 1.37 -14.95 101.75
C GLY A 2 2.72 -15.05 101.02
N ALA A 3 3.06 -13.95 100.35
CA ALA A 3 4.33 -13.54 99.72
C ALA A 3 5.52 -13.56 100.74
N PRO A 4 6.70 -12.89 100.55
CA PRO A 4 7.18 -11.96 99.50
C PRO A 4 8.70 -12.17 99.08
N VAL A 5 9.20 -11.70 97.92
CA VAL A 5 10.00 -10.46 97.60
C VAL A 5 11.56 -10.61 97.47
N HIS A 6 12.04 -10.34 96.23
CA HIS A 6 13.23 -9.58 95.74
C HIS A 6 14.67 -10.16 95.70
N GLY A 7 15.36 -9.88 94.57
CA GLY A 7 16.82 -9.76 94.47
C GLY A 7 17.39 -9.93 93.04
N ALA A 8 17.78 -8.81 92.40
CA ALA A 8 18.61 -8.60 91.19
C ALA A 8 19.68 -9.66 90.85
N LEU A 9 20.31 -9.80 89.67
CA LEU A 9 20.26 -9.32 88.27
C LEU A 9 21.49 -9.97 87.60
N ALA A 10 21.51 -10.12 86.27
CA ALA A 10 22.65 -10.45 85.40
C ALA A 10 22.93 -11.94 85.13
N LEU A 11 22.46 -12.44 83.97
CA LEU A 11 23.33 -13.00 82.94
C LEU A 11 22.55 -13.08 81.62
N PHE A 12 22.91 -12.26 80.64
CA PHE A 12 22.29 -12.25 79.31
C PHE A 12 23.20 -13.01 78.34
N LEU A 13 22.64 -14.09 77.79
CA LEU A 13 23.19 -14.92 76.73
C LEU A 13 22.53 -14.48 75.43
N LEU A 14 23.27 -14.10 74.38
CA LEU A 14 23.08 -14.61 73.01
C LEU A 14 23.94 -13.92 71.93
N LEU A 15 24.60 -14.80 71.17
CA LEU A 15 24.73 -14.87 69.70
C LEU A 15 25.57 -13.85 68.90
N LEU A 16 26.57 -14.43 68.20
CA LEU A 16 27.44 -13.86 67.17
C LEU A 16 26.66 -13.40 65.91
N VAL A 17 27.06 -12.25 65.36
CA VAL A 17 27.01 -11.98 63.90
C VAL A 17 28.26 -11.17 63.51
N GLY A 18 28.99 -11.68 62.52
CA GLY A 18 30.21 -11.08 61.97
C GLY A 18 29.92 -9.89 61.04
N ALA A 19 30.74 -8.85 61.17
CA ALA A 19 30.72 -7.65 60.36
C ALA A 19 31.58 -7.84 59.09
N GLY A 20 30.94 -7.83 57.93
CA GLY A 20 31.58 -7.66 56.63
C GLY A 20 31.13 -6.32 56.03
N ALA A 21 32.07 -5.39 55.87
CA ALA A 21 31.85 -4.08 55.26
C ALA A 21 31.74 -4.21 53.73
N ALA A 22 30.73 -3.57 53.14
CA ALA A 22 30.63 -3.36 51.70
C ALA A 22 30.76 -1.84 51.38
N PRO A 23 31.36 -1.44 50.24
CA PRO A 23 31.58 -0.04 49.90
C PRO A 23 30.30 0.63 49.37
N GLN A 24 30.06 1.87 49.81
CA GLN A 24 29.01 2.76 49.29
C GLN A 24 29.41 3.32 47.91
N GLU A 25 28.61 3.05 46.88
CA GLU A 25 28.68 3.77 45.61
C GLU A 25 27.96 5.14 45.70
N PRO A 26 28.44 6.17 44.99
CA PRO A 26 27.85 7.50 45.02
C PRO A 26 26.54 7.54 44.22
N THR A 27 25.44 7.90 44.87
CA THR A 27 24.15 8.18 44.23
C THR A 27 24.25 9.44 43.38
N LEU A 28 24.22 9.27 42.05
CA LEU A 28 23.87 10.34 41.10
C LEU A 28 22.34 10.56 41.12
N PRO A 29 21.85 11.80 40.95
CA PRO A 29 20.42 12.06 40.86
C PRO A 29 19.87 11.43 39.58
N ALA A 30 18.90 10.52 39.73
CA ALA A 30 18.16 9.96 38.63
C ALA A 30 17.28 11.06 38.01
N THR A 31 17.81 11.71 36.98
CA THR A 31 16.99 12.40 35.98
C THR A 31 16.12 11.32 35.34
N GLY A 32 14.81 11.39 35.55
CA GLY A 32 13.85 10.42 35.05
C GLY A 32 13.90 10.33 33.52
N ALA A 33 14.64 9.35 33.02
CA ALA A 33 14.39 8.80 31.70
C ALA A 33 13.06 8.06 31.79
N ALA A 34 12.05 8.59 31.12
CA ALA A 34 10.80 7.89 30.91
C ALA A 34 11.12 6.57 30.20
N ALA A 35 11.12 5.48 30.96
CA ALA A 35 11.08 4.16 30.38
C ALA A 35 9.77 4.06 29.60
N VAL A 36 9.86 3.77 28.31
CA VAL A 36 8.75 3.35 27.46
C VAL A 36 8.30 1.98 27.99
N GLY A 37 7.53 2.00 29.07
CA GLY A 37 6.83 0.84 29.59
C GLY A 37 5.61 0.61 28.71
N VAL A 38 5.56 -0.52 28.02
CA VAL A 38 4.35 -0.96 27.34
C VAL A 38 3.31 -1.24 28.43
N ASN A 39 2.42 -0.29 28.67
CA ASN A 39 1.35 -0.42 29.64
C ASN A 39 0.40 -1.51 29.11
N SER A 40 0.31 -2.67 29.78
CA SER A 40 -0.63 -3.76 29.40
C SER A 40 -2.11 -3.32 29.43
N ASN A 41 -2.39 -2.14 29.98
CA ASN A 41 -3.70 -1.51 29.99
C ASN A 41 -3.96 -0.53 28.83
N SER A 42 -3.01 -0.40 27.90
CA SER A 42 -3.13 0.49 26.74
C SER A 42 -4.22 0.02 25.78
N VAL A 43 -4.97 0.98 25.23
CA VAL A 43 -5.98 0.73 24.20
C VAL A 43 -5.36 0.20 22.90
N LEU A 44 -4.11 0.55 22.59
CA LEU A 44 -3.42 0.08 21.38
C LEU A 44 -3.02 -1.39 21.49
N VAL A 45 -2.50 -1.80 22.65
CA VAL A 45 -2.23 -3.22 22.92
C VAL A 45 -3.54 -4.01 22.83
N ALA A 46 -4.62 -3.48 23.39
CA ALA A 46 -5.94 -4.11 23.29
C ALA A 46 -6.48 -4.16 21.85
N LEU A 47 -6.11 -3.24 20.96
CA LEU A 47 -6.46 -3.30 19.54
C LEU A 47 -5.68 -4.41 18.83
N LEU A 48 -4.37 -4.50 19.06
CA LEU A 48 -3.51 -5.53 18.46
C LEU A 48 -3.88 -6.95 18.89
N ASP A 49 -4.33 -7.12 20.14
CA ASP A 49 -4.80 -8.40 20.67
C ASP A 49 -6.27 -8.73 20.33
N SER A 50 -7.00 -7.80 19.71
CA SER A 50 -8.45 -7.96 19.45
C SER A 50 -8.77 -8.77 18.21
N HIS A 51 -10.06 -9.04 17.98
CA HIS A 51 -10.57 -9.67 16.76
C HIS A 51 -10.51 -8.78 15.50
N TYR A 52 -10.00 -7.54 15.59
CA TYR A 52 -9.85 -6.62 14.45
C TYR A 52 -8.47 -6.77 13.78
N THR A 53 -8.11 -7.99 13.41
CA THR A 53 -6.79 -8.36 12.88
C THR A 53 -6.43 -7.60 11.62
N GLU A 54 -7.37 -7.41 10.69
CA GLU A 54 -7.12 -6.69 9.44
C GLU A 54 -6.74 -5.22 9.67
N LEU A 55 -7.36 -4.57 10.65
CA LEU A 55 -7.01 -3.19 11.00
C LEU A 55 -5.62 -3.12 11.64
N ALA A 56 -5.31 -4.06 12.55
CA ALA A 56 -4.00 -4.15 13.18
C ALA A 56 -2.89 -4.31 12.13
N GLU A 57 -3.07 -5.21 11.16
CA GLU A 57 -2.13 -5.39 10.04
C GLU A 57 -1.95 -4.10 9.22
N LEU A 58 -3.01 -3.34 8.95
CA LEU A 58 -2.89 -2.06 8.25
C LEU A 58 -2.14 -1.01 9.07
N VAL A 59 -2.33 -0.97 10.39
CA VAL A 59 -1.61 -0.04 11.28
C VAL A 59 -0.11 -0.33 11.28
N GLU A 60 0.27 -1.61 11.29
CA GLU A 60 1.67 -2.03 11.16
C GLU A 60 2.24 -1.65 9.78
N LYS A 61 1.53 -1.97 8.69
CA LYS A 61 1.94 -1.63 7.32
C LYS A 61 2.04 -0.12 7.07
N ALA A 62 1.26 0.69 7.79
CA ALA A 62 1.28 2.15 7.72
C ALA A 62 2.34 2.81 8.60
N LEU A 63 3.12 2.03 9.37
CA LEU A 63 4.13 2.53 10.30
C LEU A 63 3.56 3.54 11.33
N LEU A 64 2.29 3.36 11.72
CA LEU A 64 1.58 4.32 12.58
C LEU A 64 1.68 4.04 14.07
N LEU A 65 2.25 2.90 14.49
CA LEU A 65 2.32 2.49 15.90
C LEU A 65 2.89 3.59 16.80
N GLN A 66 4.06 4.14 16.44
CA GLN A 66 4.69 5.21 17.21
C GLN A 66 3.83 6.48 17.29
N THR A 67 3.16 6.84 16.19
CA THR A 67 2.31 8.05 16.13
C THR A 67 1.07 7.87 17.01
N LEU A 68 0.48 6.68 17.00
CA LEU A 68 -0.67 6.37 17.83
C LEU A 68 -0.29 6.29 19.31
N GLU A 69 0.87 5.72 19.64
CA GLU A 69 1.40 5.70 21.01
C GLU A 69 1.59 7.12 21.56
N ASP A 70 2.20 8.00 20.77
CA ASP A 70 2.35 9.41 21.11
C ASP A 70 0.99 10.12 21.31
N ALA A 71 -0.02 9.77 20.50
CA ALA A 71 -1.35 10.32 20.61
C ALA A 71 -2.05 9.87 21.91
N VAL A 72 -1.96 8.57 22.23
CA VAL A 72 -2.49 7.97 23.46
C VAL A 72 -1.78 8.53 24.71
N GLY A 73 -0.48 8.80 24.61
CA GLY A 73 0.29 9.42 25.70
C GLY A 73 -0.11 10.87 25.99
N LYS A 74 -0.65 11.60 25.00
CA LYS A 74 -1.04 13.02 25.15
C LYS A 74 -2.52 13.21 25.43
N HIS A 75 -3.38 12.33 24.91
CA HIS A 75 -4.83 12.46 24.95
C HIS A 75 -5.46 11.07 25.08
N ASN A 76 -6.63 11.00 25.72
CA ASN A 76 -7.43 9.78 25.62
C ASN A 76 -8.06 9.70 24.22
N VAL A 77 -7.99 8.53 23.59
CA VAL A 77 -8.42 8.36 22.18
C VAL A 77 -9.67 7.51 22.05
N THR A 78 -10.41 7.72 20.95
CA THR A 78 -11.47 6.82 20.52
C THR A 78 -11.10 6.25 19.15
N ILE A 79 -11.11 4.93 19.02
CA ILE A 79 -10.74 4.22 17.79
C ILE A 79 -11.98 3.57 17.20
N PHE A 80 -12.26 3.86 15.94
CA PHE A 80 -13.32 3.21 15.18
C PHE A 80 -12.74 2.03 14.38
N ALA A 81 -13.01 0.82 14.84
CA ALA A 81 -12.47 -0.39 14.26
C ALA A 81 -13.47 -1.04 13.30
N PRO A 82 -13.23 -1.02 11.97
CA PRO A 82 -14.08 -1.72 11.02
C PRO A 82 -13.99 -3.24 11.22
N ARG A 83 -15.09 -3.94 10.91
CA ARG A 83 -15.08 -5.41 10.89
C ARG A 83 -14.15 -5.93 9.79
N ASN A 84 -13.52 -7.08 10.01
CA ASN A 84 -12.59 -7.69 9.05
C ASN A 84 -13.27 -7.94 7.69
N GLU A 85 -14.55 -8.34 7.69
CA GLU A 85 -15.29 -8.57 6.45
C GLU A 85 -15.44 -7.29 5.61
N ALA A 86 -15.47 -6.11 6.25
CA ALA A 86 -15.57 -4.85 5.55
C ALA A 86 -14.28 -4.51 4.80
N LEU A 87 -13.10 -4.88 5.32
CA LEU A 87 -11.81 -4.67 4.67
C LEU A 87 -11.54 -5.72 3.58
N GLU A 88 -12.11 -6.92 3.71
CA GLU A 88 -11.95 -7.99 2.74
C GLU A 88 -12.91 -7.91 1.56
N ARG A 89 -14.20 -7.65 1.83
CA ARG A 89 -15.28 -7.84 0.86
C ARG A 89 -15.98 -6.56 0.42
N ASP A 90 -16.11 -5.59 1.33
CA ASP A 90 -16.90 -4.38 1.05
C ASP A 90 -16.08 -3.29 0.35
N LEU A 91 -14.75 -3.41 0.32
CA LEU A 91 -13.86 -2.50 -0.39
C LEU A 91 -13.68 -2.89 -1.86
N ASP A 92 -13.67 -1.87 -2.73
CA ASP A 92 -13.29 -2.04 -4.13
C ASP A 92 -11.88 -2.66 -4.21
N PRO A 93 -11.68 -3.78 -4.92
CA PRO A 93 -10.36 -4.40 -5.10
C PRO A 93 -9.30 -3.44 -5.65
N GLU A 94 -9.67 -2.49 -6.51
CA GLU A 94 -8.74 -1.49 -7.05
C GLU A 94 -8.33 -0.48 -5.99
N PHE A 95 -9.29 -0.04 -5.16
CA PHE A 95 -9.02 0.85 -4.03
C PHE A 95 -8.16 0.17 -2.96
N LYS A 96 -8.45 -1.10 -2.64
CA LYS A 96 -7.64 -1.90 -1.71
C LYS A 96 -6.20 -2.04 -2.19
N ARG A 97 -5.99 -2.31 -3.49
CA ARG A 97 -4.63 -2.36 -4.08
C ARG A 97 -3.94 -1.01 -3.97
N PHE A 98 -4.63 0.07 -4.32
CA PHE A 98 -4.10 1.43 -4.19
C PHE A 98 -3.65 1.75 -2.76
N LEU A 99 -4.42 1.38 -1.74
CA LEU A 99 -4.05 1.63 -0.33
C LEU A 99 -2.85 0.80 0.15
N LEU A 100 -2.75 -0.45 -0.32
CA LEU A 100 -1.68 -1.37 0.09
C LEU A 100 -0.36 -1.11 -0.64
N GLU A 101 -0.40 -0.36 -1.75
CA GLU A 101 0.81 0.06 -2.45
C GLU A 101 1.66 0.96 -1.53
N PRO A 102 2.94 0.63 -1.32
CA PRO A 102 3.80 1.39 -0.40
C PRO A 102 3.96 2.84 -0.82
N ARG A 103 3.82 3.11 -2.13
CA ARG A 103 3.82 4.46 -2.71
C ARG A 103 2.71 5.37 -2.17
N ASN A 104 1.60 4.80 -1.71
CA ASN A 104 0.42 5.53 -1.24
C ASN A 104 0.29 5.46 0.29
N LEU A 105 1.39 5.24 1.02
CA LEU A 105 1.41 5.18 2.48
C LEU A 105 0.77 6.42 3.13
N ARG A 106 1.00 7.63 2.60
CA ARG A 106 0.36 8.83 3.17
C ARG A 106 -1.16 8.76 3.12
N SER A 107 -1.71 8.20 2.05
CA SER A 107 -3.15 7.99 1.91
C SER A 107 -3.64 6.91 2.88
N LEU A 108 -2.89 5.82 3.06
CA LEU A 108 -3.20 4.80 4.08
C LEU A 108 -3.13 5.37 5.51
N GLN A 109 -2.11 6.17 5.82
CA GLN A 109 -1.95 6.83 7.11
C GLN A 109 -3.09 7.79 7.39
N ALA A 110 -3.42 8.66 6.44
CA ALA A 110 -4.55 9.59 6.55
C ALA A 110 -5.87 8.84 6.77
N LEU A 111 -6.07 7.71 6.07
CA LEU A 111 -7.24 6.86 6.25
C LEU A 111 -7.31 6.25 7.65
N LEU A 112 -6.21 5.69 8.17
CA LEU A 112 -6.19 5.09 9.50
C LEU A 112 -6.33 6.13 10.61
N LEU A 113 -5.68 7.29 10.47
CA LEU A 113 -5.82 8.41 11.40
C LEU A 113 -7.24 9.01 11.39
N TYR A 114 -7.97 8.89 10.28
CA TYR A 114 -9.38 9.29 10.21
C TYR A 114 -10.29 8.42 11.08
N HIS A 115 -9.86 7.21 11.43
CA HIS A 115 -10.59 6.33 12.35
C HIS A 115 -10.29 6.63 13.83
N VAL A 116 -9.38 7.57 14.12
CA VAL A 116 -8.94 7.86 15.49
C VAL A 116 -9.29 9.29 15.85
N LEU A 117 -10.00 9.45 16.96
CA LEU A 117 -10.40 10.73 17.52
C LEU A 117 -9.51 11.03 18.72
N PRO A 118 -8.95 12.26 18.84
CA PRO A 118 -8.17 12.69 20.00
C PRO A 118 -9.07 13.07 21.19
N SER A 119 -10.13 12.30 21.42
CA SER A 119 -11.04 12.45 22.55
C SER A 119 -11.65 11.10 22.91
N ARG A 120 -11.98 10.89 24.19
CA ARG A 120 -12.63 9.67 24.69
C ARG A 120 -14.14 9.84 24.68
N LEU A 121 -14.83 9.08 23.84
CA LEU A 121 -16.27 9.14 23.66
C LEU A 121 -16.88 7.76 23.92
N PRO A 122 -17.30 7.43 25.16
CA PRO A 122 -18.03 6.19 25.41
C PRO A 122 -19.44 6.25 24.78
N SER A 123 -20.06 5.08 24.60
CA SER A 123 -21.38 4.98 23.97
C SER A 123 -22.49 5.72 24.74
N ASP A 124 -22.36 5.83 26.06
CA ASP A 124 -23.31 6.53 26.94
C ASP A 124 -23.40 8.04 26.66
N SER A 125 -22.33 8.65 26.13
CA SER A 125 -22.23 10.08 25.90
C SER A 125 -22.00 10.40 24.42
N TRP A 126 -22.76 9.76 23.54
CA TRP A 126 -22.60 9.90 22.09
C TRP A 126 -23.11 11.27 21.59
N PRO A 127 -22.23 12.15 21.10
CA PRO A 127 -22.63 13.48 20.63
C PRO A 127 -23.23 13.42 19.23
N ALA A 128 -24.11 14.39 18.93
CA ALA A 128 -24.62 14.66 17.58
C ALA A 128 -23.88 15.88 17.00
N ALA A 129 -22.59 15.73 16.72
CA ALA A 129 -21.72 16.83 16.28
C ALA A 129 -20.58 16.34 15.36
N SER A 130 -19.93 17.30 14.69
CA SER A 130 -18.70 17.07 13.94
C SER A 130 -17.51 17.04 14.90
N HIS A 131 -16.64 16.03 14.78
CA HIS A 131 -15.46 15.86 15.62
C HIS A 131 -14.19 15.82 14.78
N PRO A 132 -13.11 16.53 15.18
CA PRO A 132 -11.84 16.44 14.50
C PRO A 132 -11.22 15.06 14.72
N THR A 133 -10.66 14.48 13.66
CA THR A 133 -9.89 13.22 13.72
C THR A 133 -8.39 13.52 13.74
N LEU A 134 -7.56 12.50 13.99
CA LEU A 134 -6.11 12.64 13.92
C LEU A 134 -5.59 12.88 12.50
N SER A 135 -6.39 12.64 11.45
CA SER A 135 -5.99 12.96 10.07
C SER A 135 -6.14 14.45 9.74
N GLY A 136 -6.79 15.23 10.61
CA GLY A 136 -7.10 16.65 10.41
C GLY A 136 -8.42 16.90 9.70
N GLU A 137 -9.09 15.85 9.18
CA GLU A 137 -10.45 15.95 8.67
C GLU A 137 -11.47 15.67 9.79
N GLU A 138 -12.66 16.25 9.68
CA GLU A 138 -13.72 16.02 10.66
C GLU A 138 -14.60 14.83 10.28
N VAL A 139 -15.12 14.15 11.30
CA VAL A 139 -16.10 13.07 11.17
C VAL A 139 -17.38 13.46 11.88
N GLU A 140 -18.52 13.26 11.21
CA GLU A 140 -19.84 13.53 11.78
C GLU A 140 -20.26 12.35 12.67
N LEU A 141 -20.47 12.60 13.96
CA LEU A 141 -21.05 11.63 14.88
C LEU A 141 -22.53 11.95 15.02
N ALA A 142 -23.38 10.92 14.87
CA ALA A 142 -24.81 11.08 15.01
C ALA A 142 -25.42 9.87 15.72
N PRO A 143 -26.48 10.06 16.53
CA PRO A 143 -27.36 8.96 16.90
C PRO A 143 -28.07 8.45 15.65
N ALA A 144 -28.34 7.15 15.58
CA ALA A 144 -29.08 6.57 14.46
C ALA A 144 -30.51 7.12 14.43
N ALA A 145 -31.00 7.46 13.22
CA ALA A 145 -32.36 7.92 13.03
C ALA A 145 -33.33 6.72 13.10
N GLY A 146 -34.11 6.63 14.18
CA GLY A 146 -35.16 5.63 14.40
C GLY A 146 -35.18 5.11 15.85
N ASP A 147 -36.27 4.47 16.27
CA ASP A 147 -36.51 3.96 17.64
C ASP A 147 -35.53 2.87 18.14
N GLY A 148 -34.44 2.63 17.40
CA GLY A 148 -33.34 1.77 17.82
C GLY A 148 -32.16 2.62 18.31
N ALA A 149 -31.62 2.28 19.48
CA ALA A 149 -30.42 2.85 20.10
C ALA A 149 -29.13 2.59 19.29
N GLY A 150 -29.10 2.97 18.01
CA GLY A 150 -27.95 2.86 17.14
C GLY A 150 -27.08 4.11 17.22
N MET A 151 -25.77 3.95 17.07
CA MET A 151 -24.82 5.05 16.87
C MET A 151 -24.31 5.02 15.43
N ARG A 152 -24.00 6.19 14.87
CA ARG A 152 -23.46 6.34 13.51
C ARG A 152 -22.22 7.24 13.52
N VAL A 153 -21.26 6.86 12.69
CA VAL A 153 -20.00 7.58 12.44
C VAL A 153 -19.93 7.84 10.94
N GLY A 154 -20.20 9.07 10.52
CA GLY A 154 -20.34 9.47 9.13
C GLY A 154 -21.35 8.59 8.39
N HIS A 155 -20.86 7.81 7.42
CA HIS A 155 -21.68 6.88 6.64
C HIS A 155 -21.75 5.46 7.22
N ALA A 156 -20.97 5.14 8.26
CA ALA A 156 -20.94 3.82 8.89
C ALA A 156 -21.83 3.75 10.14
N ALA A 157 -22.51 2.62 10.33
CA ALA A 157 -23.20 2.30 11.58
C ALA A 157 -22.23 1.67 12.58
N VAL A 158 -22.35 2.00 13.86
CA VAL A 158 -21.61 1.35 14.95
C VAL A 158 -22.32 0.03 15.27
N THR A 159 -21.63 -1.08 15.04
CA THR A 159 -22.16 -2.44 15.28
C THR A 159 -21.90 -2.93 16.69
N ARG A 160 -20.72 -2.59 17.24
CA ARG A 160 -20.30 -2.97 18.59
C ARG A 160 -19.83 -1.73 19.35
N PRO A 161 -20.74 -0.99 19.98
CA PRO A 161 -20.33 0.11 20.83
C PRO A 161 -19.53 -0.40 22.02
N ASP A 162 -18.54 0.38 22.47
CA ASP A 162 -17.73 0.09 23.65
C ASP A 162 -17.16 -1.34 23.63
N ALA A 163 -16.70 -1.80 22.46
CA ALA A 163 -16.16 -3.15 22.27
C ALA A 163 -14.95 -3.40 23.18
N VAL A 164 -14.14 -2.36 23.40
CA VAL A 164 -13.05 -2.36 24.37
C VAL A 164 -13.06 -1.02 25.10
N LEU A 165 -13.13 -1.06 26.43
CA LEU A 165 -12.88 0.12 27.27
C LEU A 165 -11.56 -0.04 28.01
N ARG A 166 -10.76 1.01 27.93
CA ARG A 166 -9.54 1.21 28.70
C ARG A 166 -9.54 2.63 29.31
N PRO A 167 -8.71 2.88 30.32
CA PRO A 167 -8.53 4.23 30.85
C PRO A 167 -8.05 5.20 29.76
N ASP A 168 -7.16 4.73 28.90
CA ASP A 168 -6.48 5.55 27.88
C ASP A 168 -7.31 5.73 26.60
N GLY A 169 -8.38 4.94 26.42
CA GLY A 169 -9.23 5.05 25.23
C GLY A 169 -10.36 4.04 25.13
N VAL A 170 -11.15 4.18 24.07
CA VAL A 170 -12.30 3.32 23.77
C VAL A 170 -12.24 2.86 22.31
N ILE A 171 -12.62 1.61 22.05
CA ILE A 171 -12.74 1.06 20.70
C ILE A 171 -14.22 0.78 20.41
N HIS A 172 -14.75 1.31 19.31
CA HIS A 172 -16.07 0.95 18.80
C HIS A 172 -15.94 0.19 17.49
N GLY A 173 -16.66 -0.93 17.36
CA GLY A 173 -16.76 -1.68 16.12
C GLY A 173 -17.72 -1.01 15.14
N ILE A 174 -17.28 -0.71 13.92
CA ILE A 174 -18.10 -0.11 12.86
C ILE A 174 -18.36 -1.10 11.73
N GLU A 175 -19.49 -0.93 11.03
CA GLU A 175 -19.91 -1.82 9.95
C GLU A 175 -18.96 -1.78 8.74
N ARG A 176 -18.42 -0.60 8.42
CA ARG A 176 -17.68 -0.29 7.17
C ARG A 176 -16.51 0.64 7.44
N LEU A 177 -15.51 0.61 6.56
CA LEU A 177 -14.35 1.52 6.59
C LEU A 177 -14.78 2.98 6.35
N LEU A 178 -14.22 3.90 7.13
CA LEU A 178 -14.36 5.34 6.92
C LEU A 178 -13.31 5.82 5.92
N VAL A 179 -13.75 6.43 4.81
CA VAL A 179 -12.86 6.94 3.78
C VAL A 179 -12.89 8.48 3.80
N PRO A 180 -11.78 9.14 4.16
CA PRO A 180 -11.69 10.60 4.14
C PRO A 180 -11.66 11.13 2.70
N ARG A 181 -12.02 12.41 2.51
CA ARG A 181 -12.13 13.00 1.16
C ARG A 181 -10.78 13.08 0.47
N SER A 182 -9.72 13.41 1.21
CA SER A 182 -8.35 13.46 0.69
C SER A 182 -7.91 12.15 0.01
N VAL A 183 -8.18 11.01 0.66
CA VAL A 183 -7.80 9.69 0.16
C VAL A 183 -8.62 9.29 -1.06
N GLN A 184 -9.92 9.65 -1.07
CA GLN A 184 -10.77 9.43 -2.23
C GLN A 184 -10.31 10.25 -3.44
N GLU A 185 -9.88 11.50 -3.23
CA GLU A 185 -9.33 12.36 -4.28
C GLU A 185 -8.01 11.81 -4.83
N ASP A 186 -7.13 11.31 -3.96
CA ASP A 186 -5.87 10.69 -4.38
C ASP A 186 -6.08 9.43 -5.23
N PHE A 187 -7.03 8.57 -4.83
CA PHE A 187 -7.42 7.42 -5.64
C PHE A 187 -7.97 7.84 -7.01
N ASN A 188 -8.86 8.83 -7.05
CA ASN A 188 -9.43 9.34 -8.30
C ASN A 188 -8.36 9.96 -9.21
N ARG A 189 -7.37 10.65 -8.64
CA ARG A 189 -6.23 11.22 -9.36
C ARG A 189 -5.36 10.14 -10.00
N ARG A 190 -5.12 9.02 -9.31
CA ARG A 190 -4.38 7.89 -9.88
C ARG A 190 -5.11 7.26 -11.04
N ARG A 191 -6.40 6.98 -10.86
CA ARG A 191 -7.24 6.38 -11.90
C ARG A 191 -7.29 7.26 -13.16
N SER A 192 -7.40 8.57 -12.98
CA SER A 192 -7.39 9.51 -14.12
C SER A 192 -6.03 9.57 -14.82
N LEU A 193 -4.91 9.54 -14.10
CA LEU A 193 -3.58 9.49 -14.70
C LEU A 193 -3.36 8.21 -15.52
N ALA A 194 -3.79 7.05 -15.01
CA ALA A 194 -3.75 5.79 -15.75
C ALA A 194 -4.66 5.82 -17.00
N ALA A 195 -5.83 6.45 -16.90
CA ALA A 195 -6.71 6.63 -18.05
C ALA A 195 -6.12 7.57 -19.11
N ILE A 196 -5.40 8.62 -18.68
CA ILE A 196 -4.74 9.58 -19.58
C ILE A 196 -3.55 8.92 -20.29
N SER A 197 -2.74 8.10 -19.60
CA SER A 197 -1.60 7.41 -20.22
C SER A 197 -2.00 6.26 -21.16
N ALA A 198 -3.17 5.66 -20.95
CA ALA A 198 -3.71 4.60 -21.80
C ALA A 198 -4.30 5.10 -23.14
N VAL A 199 -4.43 6.41 -23.34
CA VAL A 199 -4.85 6.96 -24.64
C VAL A 199 -3.64 6.93 -25.58
N LEU A 200 -3.69 6.04 -26.58
CA LEU A 200 -2.68 6.04 -27.64
C LEU A 200 -2.57 7.45 -28.24
N PRO A 201 -1.35 7.99 -28.43
CA PRO A 201 -1.18 9.28 -29.07
C PRO A 201 -1.79 9.21 -30.46
N THR A 202 -2.90 9.92 -30.66
CA THR A 202 -3.45 10.11 -32.00
C THR A 202 -2.41 10.90 -32.79
N GLY A 203 -2.01 10.39 -33.95
CA GLY A 203 -1.06 11.08 -34.83
C GLY A 203 -1.45 12.54 -35.01
N ALA A 204 -0.45 13.43 -35.01
CA ALA A 204 -0.68 14.86 -35.14
C ALA A 204 -1.62 15.13 -36.32
N PRO A 205 -2.63 15.99 -36.16
CA PRO A 205 -3.53 16.32 -37.25
C PRO A 205 -2.73 16.82 -38.46
N GLU A 206 -2.88 16.13 -39.60
CA GLU A 206 -2.16 16.48 -40.82
C GLU A 206 -2.74 17.78 -41.40
N VAL A 207 -2.00 18.88 -41.19
CA VAL A 207 -2.31 20.20 -41.74
C VAL A 207 -1.80 20.25 -43.17
N ASP A 208 -2.68 20.56 -44.12
CA ASP A 208 -2.30 20.72 -45.51
C ASP A 208 -1.48 22.02 -45.68
N PRO A 209 -0.19 21.96 -46.07
CA PRO A 209 0.72 23.12 -46.03
C PRO A 209 0.34 24.24 -47.02
N ARG A 210 -0.58 23.98 -47.96
CA ARG A 210 -1.09 24.98 -48.90
C ARG A 210 -2.32 25.75 -48.41
N THR A 211 -3.08 25.17 -47.48
CA THR A 211 -4.40 25.71 -47.10
C THR A 211 -4.53 25.98 -45.61
N HIS A 212 -3.52 25.60 -44.80
CA HIS A 212 -3.56 25.67 -43.34
C HIS A 212 -4.83 25.04 -42.74
N ARG A 213 -5.43 24.07 -43.44
CA ARG A 213 -6.65 23.37 -43.03
C ARG A 213 -6.36 21.90 -42.78
N LEU A 214 -7.09 21.35 -41.81
CA LEU A 214 -7.07 19.92 -41.51
C LEU A 214 -7.58 19.12 -42.72
N LYS A 215 -6.85 18.08 -43.14
CA LYS A 215 -7.27 17.21 -44.27
C LYS A 215 -8.58 16.44 -44.03
N LYS A 216 -9.04 16.32 -42.77
CA LYS A 216 -10.36 15.77 -42.41
C LYS A 216 -11.16 16.80 -41.59
N PRO A 217 -12.43 17.06 -41.93
CA PRO A 217 -13.29 17.90 -41.11
C PRO A 217 -13.52 17.24 -39.75
N ALA A 218 -13.26 17.98 -38.67
CA ALA A 218 -13.50 17.52 -37.31
C ALA A 218 -15.01 17.32 -37.04
N PRO A 219 -15.41 16.36 -36.20
CA PRO A 219 -16.80 16.23 -35.76
C PRO A 219 -17.25 17.52 -35.04
N PRO A 220 -18.55 17.88 -35.11
CA PRO A 220 -19.06 19.11 -34.51
C PRO A 220 -18.86 19.08 -32.99
N VAL A 221 -18.21 20.12 -32.46
CA VAL A 221 -17.85 20.25 -31.06
C VAL A 221 -18.93 21.03 -30.31
N ALA A 222 -19.25 20.62 -29.08
CA ALA A 222 -20.23 21.29 -28.23
C ALA A 222 -19.75 22.69 -27.77
N PRO A 223 -20.67 23.64 -27.49
CA PRO A 223 -20.30 24.98 -27.02
C PRO A 223 -19.51 24.90 -25.71
N GLY A 224 -18.29 25.45 -25.68
CA GLY A 224 -17.41 25.50 -24.49
C GLY A 224 -16.17 24.61 -24.53
N ALA A 225 -15.93 23.86 -25.61
CA ALA A 225 -14.70 23.08 -25.75
C ALA A 225 -13.48 23.96 -26.10
N PRO A 226 -12.26 23.56 -25.68
CA PRO A 226 -11.03 24.26 -26.04
C PRO A 226 -10.82 24.28 -27.56
N PRO A 227 -10.16 25.32 -28.11
CA PRO A 227 -9.92 25.42 -29.54
C PRO A 227 -9.11 24.23 -30.04
N VAL A 228 -9.50 23.70 -31.21
CA VAL A 228 -8.88 22.54 -31.88
C VAL A 228 -7.44 22.83 -32.33
N LEU A 229 -7.10 24.12 -32.45
CA LEU A 229 -5.74 24.56 -32.70
C LEU A 229 -5.09 24.95 -31.37
N PRO A 230 -3.84 24.55 -31.17
CA PRO A 230 -3.14 24.86 -29.93
C PRO A 230 -2.86 26.37 -29.85
N VAL A 231 -3.01 26.91 -28.63
CA VAL A 231 -3.01 28.36 -28.33
C VAL A 231 -1.70 29.07 -28.74
N TRP A 232 -0.62 28.33 -28.99
CA TRP A 232 0.68 28.90 -29.37
C TRP A 232 0.70 29.60 -30.72
N ASP A 233 -0.18 29.27 -31.66
CA ASP A 233 -0.31 29.98 -32.95
C ASP A 233 -1.00 31.35 -32.82
N ALA A 234 -1.61 31.64 -31.66
CA ALA A 234 -2.34 32.89 -31.42
C ALA A 234 -1.63 33.86 -30.46
N MET A 235 -0.42 33.55 -29.98
CA MET A 235 0.31 34.42 -29.05
C MET A 235 1.59 34.98 -29.65
N ALA A 236 1.72 36.31 -29.63
CA ALA A 236 2.98 37.01 -29.88
C ALA A 236 4.06 36.52 -28.88
N PRO A 237 5.36 36.54 -29.27
CA PRO A 237 6.43 36.02 -28.41
C PRO A 237 6.49 36.82 -27.09
N GLY A 238 6.10 36.16 -26.00
CA GLY A 238 6.25 36.67 -24.63
C GLY A 238 7.70 36.56 -24.15
N PRO A 239 8.13 37.40 -23.18
CA PRO A 239 9.52 37.46 -22.76
C PRO A 239 9.94 36.22 -21.97
N SER A 240 11.23 35.90 -22.08
CA SER A 240 11.93 34.76 -21.47
C SER A 240 11.52 34.48 -20.02
N ILE A 241 11.21 33.21 -19.74
CA ILE A 241 11.13 32.64 -18.39
C ILE A 241 12.46 32.91 -17.66
N ALA A 242 12.37 33.55 -16.49
CA ALA A 242 13.52 33.74 -15.60
C ALA A 242 13.93 32.40 -14.95
N PRO A 243 15.22 32.19 -14.63
CA PRO A 243 15.69 30.96 -14.01
C PRO A 243 15.14 30.80 -12.58
N ALA A 244 14.88 29.55 -12.20
CA ALA A 244 14.30 29.20 -10.90
C ALA A 244 15.19 29.66 -9.71
N PRO A 245 14.61 29.95 -8.53
CA PRO A 245 15.35 30.40 -7.37
C PRO A 245 16.27 29.31 -6.82
N ALA A 246 17.48 29.68 -6.41
CA ALA A 246 18.44 28.79 -5.77
C ALA A 246 17.91 28.21 -4.44
N PRO A 247 18.21 26.94 -4.10
CA PRO A 247 17.84 26.34 -2.83
C PRO A 247 18.48 27.09 -1.65
N GLY A 248 17.65 27.51 -0.69
CA GLY A 248 18.12 28.17 0.54
C GLY A 248 18.84 27.19 1.49
N PRO A 249 19.65 27.70 2.43
CA PRO A 249 20.38 26.88 3.39
C PRO A 249 19.42 26.25 4.40
N GLY A 250 19.41 24.92 4.47
CA GLY A 250 18.51 24.12 5.29
C GLY A 250 18.70 24.32 6.79
N SER A 251 17.58 24.53 7.50
CA SER A 251 17.48 24.52 8.95
C SER A 251 17.63 23.10 9.50
N GLY A 252 18.42 22.94 10.58
CA GLY A 252 18.81 21.67 11.20
C GLY A 252 17.70 20.82 11.82
N LYS A 253 16.84 20.24 10.99
CA LYS A 253 16.20 18.95 11.26
C LYS A 253 16.81 17.96 10.27
N HIS A 254 17.40 16.87 10.75
CA HIS A 254 17.96 15.83 9.87
C HIS A 254 16.81 15.16 9.11
N HIS A 255 16.39 15.77 8.00
CA HIS A 255 15.50 15.13 7.05
C HIS A 255 16.32 14.05 6.37
N PHE A 256 15.91 12.81 6.59
CA PHE A 256 16.54 11.66 5.97
C PHE A 256 16.27 11.72 4.47
N ASP A 257 17.32 11.92 3.67
CA ASP A 257 17.19 11.98 2.22
C ASP A 257 17.40 10.61 1.61
N GLY A 258 16.31 9.90 1.37
CA GLY A 258 16.33 8.60 0.70
C GLY A 258 16.84 8.67 -0.73
N HIS A 259 16.79 9.83 -1.41
CA HIS A 259 17.29 9.93 -2.79
C HIS A 259 18.82 9.85 -2.83
N SER A 260 19.49 10.50 -1.88
CA SER A 260 20.95 10.39 -1.72
C SER A 260 21.36 8.95 -1.42
N GLN A 261 20.59 8.23 -0.60
CA GLN A 261 20.87 6.81 -0.32
C GLN A 261 20.71 5.92 -1.54
N VAL A 262 19.65 6.11 -2.32
CA VAL A 262 19.45 5.35 -3.56
C VAL A 262 20.60 5.62 -4.54
N LYS A 263 21.12 6.85 -4.58
CA LYS A 263 22.30 7.18 -5.39
C LYS A 263 23.56 6.46 -4.92
N ASP A 264 23.81 6.42 -3.61
CA ASP A 264 24.96 5.72 -3.02
C ASP A 264 24.85 4.20 -3.23
N PHE A 265 23.64 3.66 -3.14
CA PHE A 265 23.30 2.28 -3.52
C PHE A 265 23.68 1.98 -4.97
N ILE A 266 23.21 2.79 -5.94
CA ILE A 266 23.51 2.61 -7.37
C ILE A 266 25.02 2.68 -7.62
N GLN A 267 25.70 3.62 -6.97
CA GLN A 267 27.15 3.75 -7.06
C GLN A 267 27.87 2.51 -6.49
N THR A 268 27.36 1.94 -5.40
CA THR A 268 27.93 0.72 -4.80
C THR A 268 27.77 -0.48 -5.73
N LEU A 269 26.63 -0.63 -6.39
CA LEU A 269 26.42 -1.69 -7.39
C LEU A 269 27.44 -1.60 -8.54
N LEU A 270 27.69 -0.39 -9.04
CA LEU A 270 28.68 -0.15 -10.10
C LEU A 270 30.11 -0.44 -9.64
N LEU A 271 30.43 -0.21 -8.36
CA LEU A 271 31.75 -0.49 -7.78
C LEU A 271 31.97 -1.97 -7.51
N TYR A 272 30.92 -2.69 -7.09
CA TYR A 272 30.98 -4.13 -6.84
C TYR A 272 31.23 -4.90 -8.16
N GLY A 273 30.56 -4.49 -9.24
CA GLY A 273 30.64 -5.10 -10.56
C GLY A 273 29.75 -6.35 -10.68
N GLY A 274 29.30 -6.66 -11.90
CA GLY A 274 28.40 -7.79 -12.15
C GLY A 274 26.90 -7.50 -11.96
N TYR A 275 26.56 -6.24 -11.64
CA TYR A 275 25.18 -5.72 -11.52
C TYR A 275 25.01 -4.41 -12.30
N ASN A 276 25.80 -4.20 -13.35
CA ASN A 276 25.78 -2.97 -14.14
C ASN A 276 24.47 -2.80 -14.91
N GLU A 277 23.91 -3.88 -15.43
CA GLU A 277 22.64 -3.83 -16.18
C GLU A 277 21.49 -3.37 -15.27
N LEU A 278 21.47 -3.85 -14.02
CA LEU A 278 20.51 -3.41 -13.01
C LEU A 278 20.70 -1.92 -12.67
N ALA A 279 21.94 -1.50 -12.44
CA ALA A 279 22.27 -0.12 -12.13
C ALA A 279 21.85 0.82 -13.29
N ASP A 280 22.11 0.42 -14.54
CA ASP A 280 21.74 1.19 -15.72
C ASP A 280 20.21 1.28 -15.89
N ILE A 281 19.47 0.20 -15.63
CA ILE A 281 18.00 0.22 -15.63
C ILE A 281 17.48 1.17 -14.54
N LEU A 282 18.03 1.15 -13.34
CA LEU A 282 17.63 2.05 -12.25
C LEU A 282 17.90 3.52 -12.59
N VAL A 283 19.01 3.83 -13.28
CA VAL A 283 19.35 5.18 -13.71
C VAL A 283 18.45 5.64 -14.87
N ASN A 284 18.17 4.77 -15.83
CA ASN A 284 17.30 5.07 -16.97
C ASN A 284 15.84 5.25 -16.53
N LEU A 285 15.35 4.37 -15.64
CA LEU A 285 14.05 4.45 -15.00
C LEU A 285 14.07 5.43 -13.83
N THR A 286 14.29 6.71 -14.15
CA THR A 286 14.33 7.80 -13.15
C THR A 286 13.10 7.84 -12.26
N SER A 287 11.93 7.40 -12.76
CA SER A 287 10.70 7.24 -11.99
C SER A 287 10.89 6.27 -10.83
N LEU A 288 11.50 5.10 -11.06
CA LEU A 288 11.65 4.06 -10.06
C LEU A 288 12.65 4.45 -8.98
N ALA A 289 13.82 4.99 -9.36
CA ALA A 289 14.80 5.49 -8.40
C ALA A 289 14.23 6.62 -7.52
N THR A 290 13.41 7.50 -8.11
CA THR A 290 12.72 8.56 -7.37
C THR A 290 11.67 7.98 -6.42
N GLU A 291 10.90 6.99 -6.85
CA GLU A 291 9.91 6.33 -5.99
C GLU A 291 10.58 5.58 -4.83
N MET A 292 11.68 4.85 -5.06
CA MET A 292 12.49 4.25 -4.00
C MET A 292 12.99 5.31 -3.01
N GLY A 293 13.58 6.40 -3.52
CA GLY A 293 14.09 7.48 -2.67
C GLY A 293 12.99 8.10 -1.81
N ARG A 294 11.78 8.26 -2.37
CA ARG A 294 10.61 8.72 -1.62
C ARG A 294 10.19 7.72 -0.55
N LEU A 295 10.07 6.43 -0.87
CA LEU A 295 9.67 5.39 0.09
C LEU A 295 10.60 5.36 1.30
N VAL A 296 11.91 5.37 1.06
CA VAL A 296 12.91 5.31 2.12
C VAL A 296 12.91 6.60 2.95
N SER A 297 12.68 7.76 2.31
CA SER A 297 12.48 9.05 3.00
C SER A 297 11.24 9.05 3.90
N GLU A 298 10.19 8.33 3.49
CA GLU A 298 8.93 8.18 4.25
C GLU A 298 9.05 7.17 5.42
N GLY A 299 10.16 6.46 5.54
CA GLY A 299 10.40 5.53 6.66
C GLY A 299 10.36 4.06 6.27
N TYR A 300 10.08 3.73 5.00
CA TYR A 300 10.11 2.34 4.57
C TYR A 300 11.53 1.79 4.57
N VAL A 301 11.56 0.49 4.81
CA VAL A 301 12.76 -0.31 4.70
C VAL A 301 12.58 -1.27 3.53
N LEU A 302 13.58 -1.36 2.67
CA LEU A 302 13.50 -2.09 1.41
C LEU A 302 14.63 -3.12 1.31
N THR A 303 14.31 -4.30 0.79
CA THR A 303 15.30 -5.26 0.30
C THR A 303 15.17 -5.37 -1.21
N VAL A 304 16.28 -5.18 -1.92
CA VAL A 304 16.35 -5.33 -3.39
C VAL A 304 17.04 -6.65 -3.70
N LEU A 305 16.34 -7.55 -4.39
CA LEU A 305 16.92 -8.75 -4.97
C LEU A 305 17.54 -8.38 -6.32
N ALA A 306 18.85 -8.18 -6.35
CA ALA A 306 19.59 -7.75 -7.53
C ALA A 306 19.95 -8.95 -8.42
N PRO A 307 19.36 -9.10 -9.62
CA PRO A 307 19.82 -10.14 -10.55
C PRO A 307 21.18 -9.77 -11.14
N ASN A 308 22.05 -10.78 -11.29
CA ASN A 308 23.36 -10.60 -11.92
C ASN A 308 23.24 -10.23 -13.42
N ASP A 309 24.31 -9.65 -13.95
CA ASP A 309 24.39 -9.24 -15.36
C ASP A 309 24.19 -10.43 -16.31
N GLU A 310 24.66 -11.63 -15.93
CA GLU A 310 24.44 -12.85 -16.72
C GLU A 310 22.96 -13.25 -16.81
N ALA A 311 22.19 -13.10 -15.74
CA ALA A 311 20.75 -13.37 -15.74
C ALA A 311 19.99 -12.32 -16.52
N MET A 312 20.38 -11.05 -16.38
CA MET A 312 19.78 -9.95 -17.14
C MET A 312 20.02 -10.12 -18.64
N ALA A 313 21.21 -10.60 -19.04
CA ALA A 313 21.53 -10.91 -20.43
C ALA A 313 20.72 -12.10 -21.00
N ARG A 314 20.19 -13.00 -20.16
CA ARG A 314 19.32 -14.11 -20.59
C ARG A 314 17.88 -13.66 -20.89
N LEU A 315 17.49 -12.46 -20.48
CA LEU A 315 16.18 -11.91 -20.81
C LEU A 315 16.09 -11.66 -22.32
N THR A 316 15.05 -12.18 -22.95
CA THR A 316 14.79 -11.90 -24.36
C THR A 316 14.51 -10.41 -24.53
N THR A 317 15.07 -9.78 -25.57
CA THR A 317 14.85 -8.36 -25.89
C THR A 317 13.37 -7.99 -25.95
N ASP A 318 12.52 -8.92 -26.35
CA ASP A 318 11.07 -8.75 -26.45
C ASP A 318 10.41 -8.51 -25.09
N GLN A 319 10.93 -9.13 -24.01
CA GLN A 319 10.42 -8.95 -22.65
C GLN A 319 10.84 -7.62 -22.04
N LEU A 320 11.98 -7.05 -22.45
CA LEU A 320 12.43 -5.73 -22.00
C LEU A 320 11.88 -4.59 -22.86
N SER A 321 11.42 -4.90 -24.08
CA SER A 321 10.92 -3.91 -25.04
C SER A 321 9.45 -3.53 -24.82
N GLU A 322 8.69 -4.31 -24.04
CA GLU A 322 7.33 -3.96 -23.68
C GLU A 322 7.33 -2.75 -22.70
N PRO A 323 6.60 -1.66 -23.01
CA PRO A 323 6.56 -0.49 -22.15
C PRO A 323 5.94 -0.85 -20.80
N GLY A 324 6.68 -0.63 -19.71
CA GLY A 324 6.25 -0.99 -18.35
C GLY A 324 6.73 -2.37 -17.87
N SER A 325 7.29 -3.21 -18.74
CA SER A 325 7.80 -4.54 -18.37
C SER A 325 9.05 -4.48 -17.48
N PRO A 326 10.11 -3.70 -17.79
CA PRO A 326 11.28 -3.66 -16.91
C PRO A 326 10.95 -3.11 -15.52
N GLU A 327 10.02 -2.17 -15.41
CA GLU A 327 9.49 -1.68 -14.14
C GLU A 327 8.79 -2.81 -13.36
N ASN A 328 7.90 -3.56 -14.02
CA ASN A 328 7.14 -4.66 -13.40
C ASN A 328 8.05 -5.79 -12.92
N ILE A 329 9.11 -6.10 -13.67
CA ILE A 329 10.13 -7.06 -13.25
C ILE A 329 10.81 -6.53 -11.98
N LEU A 330 11.27 -5.28 -11.97
CA LEU A 330 11.96 -4.73 -10.80
C LEU A 330 11.07 -4.62 -9.55
N TYR A 331 9.80 -4.25 -9.69
CA TYR A 331 8.86 -4.23 -8.57
C TYR A 331 8.66 -5.60 -7.93
N TYR A 332 8.83 -6.69 -8.68
CA TYR A 332 8.77 -8.06 -8.15
C TYR A 332 10.06 -8.47 -7.42
N HIS A 333 11.18 -7.80 -7.70
CA HIS A 333 12.45 -8.01 -7.03
C HIS A 333 12.63 -7.16 -5.76
N MET A 334 11.70 -6.25 -5.48
CA MET A 334 11.72 -5.38 -4.31
C MET A 334 10.77 -5.90 -3.23
N ILE A 335 11.30 -6.11 -2.03
CA ILE A 335 10.57 -6.55 -0.83
C ILE A 335 10.50 -5.35 0.13
N PRO A 336 9.30 -4.92 0.59
CA PRO A 336 9.13 -3.80 1.52
C PRO A 336 9.42 -4.19 2.98
N GLU A 337 10.50 -4.93 3.21
CA GLU A 337 10.97 -5.34 4.53
C GLU A 337 12.50 -5.29 4.55
N TYR A 338 13.11 -5.09 5.72
CA TYR A 338 14.56 -5.25 5.87
C TYR A 338 14.91 -6.72 6.01
N GLN A 339 15.64 -7.25 5.04
CA GLN A 339 16.10 -8.62 5.08
C GLN A 339 17.59 -8.65 4.73
N THR A 340 18.39 -9.08 5.71
CA THR A 340 19.79 -9.44 5.55
C THR A 340 19.91 -10.92 5.25
N GLU A 341 21.10 -11.36 4.85
CA GLU A 341 21.41 -12.77 4.67
C GLU A 341 21.00 -13.60 5.90
N GLU A 342 21.51 -13.22 7.07
CA GLU A 342 21.27 -13.95 8.32
C GLU A 342 19.77 -14.07 8.63
N SER A 343 19.00 -13.00 8.41
CA SER A 343 17.55 -12.99 8.64
C SER A 343 16.84 -13.98 7.72
N MET A 344 17.18 -13.99 6.43
CA MET A 344 16.59 -14.89 5.45
C MET A 344 16.92 -16.36 5.75
N TYR A 345 18.20 -16.67 6.00
CA TYR A 345 18.61 -18.04 6.35
C TYR A 345 17.93 -18.53 7.62
N ASN A 346 17.87 -17.70 8.66
CA ASN A 346 17.22 -18.06 9.92
C ASN A 346 15.72 -18.29 9.75
N ALA A 347 15.03 -17.43 9.00
CA ALA A 347 13.61 -17.58 8.72
C ALA A 347 13.33 -18.87 7.95
N VAL A 348 14.09 -19.12 6.88
CA VAL A 348 13.90 -20.28 6.02
C VAL A 348 14.25 -21.59 6.74
N ARG A 349 15.27 -21.62 7.61
CA ARG A 349 15.56 -22.82 8.42
C ARG A 349 14.50 -23.13 9.46
N ARG A 350 13.89 -22.10 10.06
CA ARG A 350 12.84 -22.27 11.07
C ARG A 350 11.51 -22.69 10.48
N PHE A 351 11.13 -22.06 9.37
CA PHE A 351 9.80 -22.21 8.78
C PHE A 351 9.78 -23.11 7.53
N GLY A 352 10.94 -23.47 6.98
CA GLY A 352 11.15 -24.27 5.77
C GLY A 352 10.78 -23.53 4.46
N LYS A 353 9.67 -22.80 4.47
CA LYS A 353 9.16 -22.02 3.34
C LYS A 353 8.61 -20.70 3.84
N VAL A 354 9.23 -19.60 3.43
CA VAL A 354 8.83 -18.24 3.79
C VAL A 354 8.25 -17.54 2.56
N ARG A 355 7.30 -16.62 2.76
CA ARG A 355 6.68 -15.84 1.69
C ARG A 355 6.88 -14.36 2.01
N TYR A 356 7.60 -13.66 1.14
CA TYR A 356 7.84 -12.23 1.24
C TYR A 356 6.83 -11.48 0.36
N ASP A 357 6.29 -10.40 0.89
CA ASP A 357 5.53 -9.44 0.09
C ASP A 357 6.47 -8.73 -0.89
N THR A 358 6.00 -8.42 -2.09
CA THR A 358 6.75 -7.60 -3.06
C THR A 358 6.03 -6.30 -3.31
N LEU A 359 6.73 -5.31 -3.88
CA LEU A 359 6.09 -4.07 -4.31
C LEU A 359 5.06 -4.31 -5.43
N ARG A 360 5.18 -5.43 -6.19
CA ARG A 360 4.20 -5.84 -7.20
C ARG A 360 3.03 -6.61 -6.57
N LEU A 361 2.09 -5.89 -5.97
CA LEU A 361 0.85 -6.47 -5.42
C LEU A 361 -0.03 -7.09 -6.53
N PRO A 362 -0.58 -8.31 -6.33
CA PRO A 362 -0.63 -9.12 -5.09
C PRO A 362 0.41 -10.25 -5.01
N HIS A 363 1.50 -10.19 -5.79
CA HIS A 363 2.44 -11.30 -5.90
C HIS A 363 3.42 -11.33 -4.71
N LYS A 364 3.66 -12.54 -4.21
CA LYS A 364 4.61 -12.82 -3.13
C LYS A 364 5.74 -13.69 -3.63
N VAL A 365 6.97 -13.33 -3.29
CA VAL A 365 8.16 -14.15 -3.58
C VAL A 365 8.29 -15.20 -2.49
N VAL A 366 8.56 -16.44 -2.89
CA VAL A 366 8.72 -17.55 -1.96
C VAL A 366 10.19 -17.86 -1.80
N ALA A 367 10.66 -17.97 -0.55
CA ALA A 367 12.02 -18.39 -0.22
C ALA A 367 12.02 -19.77 0.45
N ARG A 368 12.98 -20.63 0.07
CA ARG A 368 13.15 -22.00 0.58
C ARG A 368 14.63 -22.35 0.70
N GLU A 369 14.98 -23.24 1.61
CA GLU A 369 16.36 -23.72 1.75
C GLU A 369 16.59 -24.77 0.66
N ALA A 370 17.64 -24.58 -0.13
CA ALA A 370 18.07 -25.53 -1.15
C ALA A 370 19.59 -25.50 -1.22
N ASP A 371 20.22 -26.67 -1.23
CA ASP A 371 21.67 -26.83 -1.45
C ASP A 371 22.56 -26.03 -0.48
N GLY A 372 22.06 -25.76 0.74
CA GLY A 372 22.77 -24.98 1.75
C GLY A 372 22.67 -23.46 1.57
N SER A 373 21.92 -22.98 0.56
CA SER A 373 21.62 -21.57 0.34
C SER A 373 20.10 -21.26 0.34
N VAL A 374 19.76 -19.98 0.30
CA VAL A 374 18.36 -19.53 0.15
C VAL A 374 18.01 -19.46 -1.33
N LYS A 375 16.92 -20.11 -1.71
CA LYS A 375 16.38 -20.13 -3.07
C LYS A 375 15.05 -19.39 -3.12
N PHE A 376 14.96 -18.39 -3.98
CA PHE A 376 13.77 -17.58 -4.24
C PHE A 376 13.00 -18.09 -5.46
N GLY A 377 11.69 -17.90 -5.46
CA GLY A 377 10.80 -18.24 -6.58
C GLY A 377 10.26 -19.67 -6.56
N GLN A 378 9.58 -20.05 -7.65
CA GLN A 378 8.95 -21.37 -7.81
C GLN A 378 9.19 -21.89 -9.23
N GLY A 379 9.51 -23.19 -9.35
CA GLY A 379 9.69 -23.85 -10.65
C GLY A 379 10.96 -23.45 -11.38
N GLU A 380 10.87 -23.31 -12.71
CA GLU A 380 11.99 -23.02 -13.62
C GLU A 380 12.56 -21.60 -13.48
N GLY A 381 11.79 -20.65 -12.92
CA GLY A 381 12.19 -19.26 -12.70
C GLY A 381 12.68 -18.99 -11.27
N SER A 382 13.30 -19.98 -10.63
CA SER A 382 13.85 -19.85 -9.28
C SER A 382 15.29 -19.32 -9.31
N ALA A 383 15.65 -18.46 -8.37
CA ALA A 383 16.99 -17.90 -8.24
C ALA A 383 17.62 -18.27 -6.90
N TYR A 384 18.90 -18.58 -6.88
CA TYR A 384 19.69 -18.75 -5.66
C TYR A 384 20.24 -17.40 -5.19
N LEU A 385 20.32 -17.23 -3.87
CA LEU A 385 21.11 -16.18 -3.26
C LEU A 385 22.59 -16.46 -3.55
N PHE A 386 23.24 -15.54 -4.27
CA PHE A 386 24.61 -15.69 -4.74
C PHE A 386 25.55 -14.77 -3.97
N ASP A 387 25.34 -13.45 -4.07
CA ASP A 387 26.12 -12.45 -3.35
C ASP A 387 25.27 -11.82 -2.23
N PRO A 388 25.43 -12.28 -0.98
CA PRO A 388 24.69 -11.72 0.14
C PRO A 388 25.19 -10.32 0.53
N ASP A 389 24.28 -9.49 1.02
CA ASP A 389 24.55 -8.21 1.69
C ASP A 389 25.49 -7.27 0.91
N ILE A 390 25.31 -7.14 -0.42
CA ILE A 390 26.10 -6.27 -1.30
C ILE A 390 26.09 -4.80 -0.80
N TYR A 391 24.94 -4.35 -0.31
CA TYR A 391 24.76 -3.05 0.29
C TYR A 391 23.81 -3.17 1.46
N THR A 392 24.18 -2.62 2.61
CA THR A 392 23.36 -2.60 3.81
C THR A 392 23.54 -1.26 4.52
N ASP A 393 22.45 -0.51 4.67
CA ASP A 393 22.44 0.79 5.34
C ASP A 393 21.36 0.90 6.43
N GLY A 394 20.86 -0.25 6.90
CA GLY A 394 19.77 -0.32 7.89
C GLY A 394 18.38 0.04 7.36
N ARG A 395 18.28 0.67 6.17
CA ARG A 395 17.01 0.95 5.47
C ARG A 395 16.92 0.39 4.05
N ILE A 396 18.06 0.15 3.42
CA ILE A 396 18.10 -0.56 2.15
C ILE A 396 19.08 -1.71 2.35
N SER A 397 18.65 -2.92 2.02
CA SER A 397 19.53 -4.07 1.84
C SER A 397 19.47 -4.55 0.40
N VAL A 398 20.60 -5.04 -0.12
CA VAL A 398 20.72 -5.53 -1.49
C VAL A 398 21.29 -6.93 -1.47
N GLN A 399 20.58 -7.84 -2.10
CA GLN A 399 20.90 -9.27 -2.14
C GLN A 399 21.07 -9.69 -3.60
N GLY A 400 22.25 -10.17 -3.96
CA GLY A 400 22.57 -10.66 -5.30
C GLY A 400 21.95 -12.03 -5.56
N ILE A 401 21.26 -12.17 -6.70
CA ILE A 401 20.65 -13.42 -7.14
C ILE A 401 21.13 -13.81 -8.55
N ASP A 402 21.14 -15.12 -8.83
CA ASP A 402 21.70 -15.68 -10.07
C ASP A 402 20.72 -15.77 -11.26
N ALA A 403 19.44 -15.43 -11.05
CA ALA A 403 18.39 -15.50 -12.05
C ALA A 403 17.34 -14.41 -11.84
N VAL A 404 16.67 -13.99 -12.92
CA VAL A 404 15.56 -13.01 -12.85
C VAL A 404 14.28 -13.72 -12.41
N LEU A 405 13.64 -13.18 -11.38
CA LEU A 405 12.39 -13.68 -10.83
C LEU A 405 11.20 -13.14 -11.64
N PHE A 406 10.27 -14.02 -12.00
CA PHE A 406 9.02 -13.66 -12.68
C PHE A 406 7.80 -13.91 -11.80
N ALA A 407 6.79 -13.06 -11.95
CA ALA A 407 5.50 -13.32 -11.32
C ALA A 407 4.86 -14.57 -11.97
N PRO A 408 4.05 -15.33 -11.20
CA PRO A 408 3.40 -16.55 -11.70
C PRO A 408 2.44 -16.33 -12.88
N ASP A 409 2.03 -15.08 -13.15
CA ASP A 409 1.19 -14.76 -14.32
C ASP A 409 2.02 -14.59 -15.60
N ASP A 410 3.27 -14.13 -15.50
CA ASP A 410 4.16 -13.92 -16.65
C ASP A 410 4.70 -15.27 -17.17
N THR A 411 4.83 -16.27 -16.31
CA THR A 411 5.29 -17.63 -16.66
C THR A 411 4.27 -18.42 -17.49
N LYS A 412 2.98 -18.08 -17.44
CA LYS A 412 1.96 -18.68 -18.32
C LYS A 412 2.12 -18.22 -19.78
N ALA A 413 2.70 -17.03 -20.02
CA ALA A 413 3.02 -16.59 -21.37
C ALA A 413 4.21 -17.38 -21.96
N THR A 414 5.14 -17.81 -21.12
CA THR A 414 6.38 -18.50 -21.51
C THR A 414 6.18 -19.97 -21.89
N GLN A 415 5.17 -20.66 -21.32
CA GLN A 415 4.93 -22.10 -21.61
C GLN A 415 4.18 -22.37 -22.91
N THR A 416 3.68 -21.34 -23.62
CA THR A 416 3.01 -21.51 -24.92
C THR A 416 3.92 -21.46 -26.14
N ALA A 417 5.22 -21.26 -25.96
CA ALA A 417 6.19 -21.23 -27.06
C ALA A 417 6.85 -22.61 -27.26
N ASP A 418 6.12 -23.53 -27.90
CA ASP A 418 6.66 -24.79 -28.41
C ASP A 418 7.55 -24.51 -29.64
N PRO A 419 8.84 -24.90 -29.68
CA PRO A 419 9.80 -24.48 -30.70
C PRO A 419 9.58 -25.08 -32.10
N ASN A 420 8.49 -25.82 -32.35
CA ASN A 420 8.27 -26.50 -33.63
C ASN A 420 7.00 -26.10 -34.40
N ARG A 421 6.41 -24.93 -34.12
CA ARG A 421 5.24 -24.46 -34.89
C ARG A 421 5.63 -23.48 -36.00
N LYS A 422 5.62 -23.96 -37.24
CA LYS A 422 5.70 -23.10 -38.45
C LYS A 422 4.62 -22.02 -38.41
N PRO A 423 4.92 -20.78 -38.84
CA PRO A 423 3.96 -19.69 -38.84
C PRO A 423 2.80 -20.00 -39.80
N PRO A 424 1.53 -19.73 -39.44
CA PRO A 424 0.44 -19.91 -40.37
C PRO A 424 0.55 -18.84 -41.47
N ALA A 425 0.55 -19.29 -42.72
CA ALA A 425 0.51 -18.45 -43.89
C ALA A 425 -0.76 -17.58 -43.89
N ILE A 426 -0.57 -16.28 -44.13
CA ILE A 426 -1.62 -15.30 -44.32
C ILE A 426 -2.36 -15.64 -45.62
N VAL A 427 -3.54 -16.25 -45.50
CA VAL A 427 -4.47 -16.41 -46.63
C VAL A 427 -5.57 -15.36 -46.49
N THR A 428 -5.51 -14.36 -47.38
CA THR A 428 -6.52 -13.32 -47.55
C THR A 428 -7.79 -13.90 -48.18
N HIS A 429 -8.78 -14.27 -47.36
CA HIS A 429 -10.14 -14.49 -47.84
C HIS A 429 -11.03 -13.27 -47.59
N LYS A 430 -11.18 -12.43 -48.64
CA LYS A 430 -12.28 -11.48 -48.77
C LYS A 430 -13.61 -12.25 -48.79
N LYS A 431 -14.31 -12.34 -47.66
CA LYS A 431 -15.70 -12.82 -47.62
C LYS A 431 -16.65 -11.63 -47.76
N LYS A 432 -17.18 -11.43 -48.97
CA LYS A 432 -18.30 -10.50 -49.24
C LYS A 432 -19.53 -10.97 -48.45
N ILE A 433 -20.00 -10.15 -47.51
CA ILE A 433 -21.29 -10.37 -46.85
C ILE A 433 -22.39 -9.87 -47.80
N LYS A 434 -23.09 -10.81 -48.44
CA LYS A 434 -24.37 -10.56 -49.13
C LYS A 434 -25.47 -10.51 -48.06
N LEU A 435 -26.04 -9.32 -47.84
CA LEU A 435 -27.23 -9.12 -47.02
C LEU A 435 -28.43 -9.79 -47.70
N ARG A 436 -28.97 -10.87 -47.12
CA ARG A 436 -30.27 -11.44 -47.51
C ARG A 436 -31.35 -10.79 -46.66
N ARG A 437 -32.18 -9.95 -47.30
CA ARG A 437 -33.47 -9.46 -46.81
C ARG A 437 -34.28 -10.63 -46.22
N GLY A 438 -34.70 -10.53 -44.96
CA GLY A 438 -35.66 -11.51 -44.41
C GLY A 438 -35.80 -11.66 -42.89
N GLN A 439 -35.17 -10.83 -42.05
CA GLN A 439 -35.27 -10.99 -40.58
C GLN A 439 -35.66 -9.75 -39.78
N CYS A 440 -36.19 -8.70 -40.43
CA CYS A 440 -36.84 -7.57 -39.74
C CYS A 440 -38.34 -7.80 -39.43
N ARG A 441 -38.80 -9.04 -39.28
CA ARG A 441 -40.20 -9.34 -38.90
C ARG A 441 -40.35 -10.12 -37.59
N LYS A 442 -39.28 -10.32 -36.82
CA LYS A 442 -39.31 -11.10 -35.56
C LYS A 442 -38.96 -10.34 -34.28
N LEU A 443 -38.83 -9.01 -34.35
CA LEU A 443 -38.54 -8.16 -33.18
C LEU A 443 -39.61 -7.09 -32.91
N LEU A 444 -40.70 -7.07 -33.70
CA LEU A 444 -41.84 -6.17 -33.50
C LEU A 444 -43.05 -6.86 -32.84
N GLU A 445 -42.96 -8.15 -32.52
CA GLU A 445 -44.08 -8.95 -31.97
C GLU A 445 -43.92 -9.32 -30.48
N ALA A 446 -42.82 -8.91 -29.82
CA ALA A 446 -42.59 -9.19 -28.40
C ALA A 446 -42.91 -8.00 -27.46
N THR A 447 -43.38 -6.87 -27.99
CA THR A 447 -43.80 -5.68 -27.21
C THR A 447 -45.32 -5.52 -27.09
N CYS A 448 -46.11 -6.55 -27.37
CA CYS A 448 -47.58 -6.45 -27.36
C CYS A 448 -48.33 -7.49 -26.51
N GLN A 449 -47.68 -8.16 -25.54
CA GLN A 449 -48.35 -9.13 -24.65
C GLN A 449 -47.90 -9.12 -23.18
N MET A 450 -47.77 -7.94 -22.55
CA MET A 450 -47.86 -7.78 -21.08
C MET A 450 -48.63 -6.50 -20.69
N ALA A 451 -49.62 -6.11 -21.47
CA ALA A 451 -50.62 -5.09 -21.12
C ALA A 451 -52.00 -5.59 -21.56
N GLY A 452 -52.61 -6.45 -20.76
CA GLY A 452 -53.90 -7.06 -21.14
C GLY A 452 -54.53 -8.01 -20.13
N LEU A 453 -54.19 -7.94 -18.84
CA LEU A 453 -55.01 -8.50 -17.76
C LEU A 453 -55.96 -7.39 -17.29
N PHE A 454 -56.97 -7.08 -18.11
CA PHE A 454 -58.33 -6.69 -17.72
C PHE A 454 -59.13 -6.34 -18.99
N GLY A 455 -60.13 -7.15 -19.33
CA GLY A 455 -61.33 -6.66 -20.01
C GLY A 455 -61.47 -6.87 -21.53
N GLN A 456 -61.98 -8.05 -21.88
CA GLN A 456 -63.09 -8.26 -22.82
C GLN A 456 -62.98 -7.93 -24.33
N ARG A 457 -63.31 -8.99 -25.09
CA ARG A 457 -64.12 -9.11 -26.32
C ARG A 457 -63.39 -9.38 -27.65
N SER A 458 -63.78 -10.54 -28.18
CA SER A 458 -63.87 -10.93 -29.60
C SER A 458 -62.60 -11.55 -30.18
N ARG A 459 -62.42 -12.88 -30.10
CA ARG A 459 -63.06 -14.00 -30.83
C ARG A 459 -62.43 -14.29 -32.20
N PHE A 460 -61.92 -15.53 -32.27
CA PHE A 460 -61.56 -16.37 -33.43
C PHE A 460 -60.23 -16.01 -34.13
N ALA A 461 -59.14 -16.77 -33.94
CA ALA A 461 -58.90 -18.17 -34.34
C ALA A 461 -58.92 -18.39 -35.86
N SER A 462 -57.76 -18.30 -36.51
CA SER A 462 -57.07 -19.46 -37.09
C SER A 462 -55.86 -18.99 -37.90
N CYS A 463 -54.74 -19.67 -37.69
CA CYS A 463 -53.52 -19.55 -38.46
C CYS A 463 -53.63 -20.38 -39.74
N GLN A 464 -53.06 -19.88 -40.83
CA GLN A 464 -52.34 -20.70 -41.80
C GLN A 464 -51.10 -19.97 -42.28
#